data_AF-A0A0R1X8E1-F1
#
_entry.id   AF-A0A0R1X8E1-F1
#
_cell.length_a   1.000
_cell.length_b   1.000
_cell.length_c   1.000
_cell.angle_alpha   90.00
_cell.angle_beta   90.00
_cell.angle_gamma   90.00
#
_symmetry.space_group_name_H-M   'P 1'
#
loop_
_entity.id
_entity.type
_entity.pdbx_description
1 polymer ?
#
loop_
_entity_poly.entity_id
_entity_poly.type
_entity_poly.pdbx_seq_one_letter_code
_entity_poly.pdbx_strand_id
1 'polypeptide(L)' 'MYTVVLTTNKGEHKVQDVTQVVVTTTTVTEKKPVTEFQSVEHAKRFIFFDDTSLLYGIDASKVNEVKYFKQEATEQ' A
#
# COMPACT_ATOMS: atom_id res chain seq x y z
N MET A 1 -11.90 -4.11 -3.02
CA MET A 1 -10.70 -3.27 -3.23
C MET A 1 -10.56 -2.29 -2.07
N TYR A 2 -9.41 -1.65 -1.92
CA TYR A 2 -9.15 -0.69 -0.86
C TYR A 2 -8.63 0.63 -1.43
N THR A 3 -9.02 1.73 -0.80
CA THR A 3 -8.28 2.99 -0.92
C THR A 3 -7.23 3.05 0.18
N VAL A 4 -5.98 3.27 -0.19
CA VAL A 4 -4.86 3.51 0.74
C VAL A 4 -4.49 4.99 0.68
N VAL A 5 -4.42 5.64 1.83
CA VAL A 5 -3.93 7.02 1.99
C VAL A 5 -2.60 6.96 2.71
N LEU A 6 -1.56 7.49 2.06
CA LEU A 6 -0.20 7.56 2.56
C LEU A 6 0.14 9.00 2.89
N THR A 7 0.41 9.28 4.16
CA THR A 7 0.87 10.61 4.58
C THR A 7 2.39 10.62 4.57
N THR A 8 2.97 11.59 3.87
CA THR A 8 4.43 11.81 3.79
C THR A 8 4.77 13.23 4.20
N ASN A 9 6.06 13.53 4.33
CA ASN A 9 6.53 14.91 4.55
C ASN A 9 6.19 15.87 3.40
N LYS A 10 5.79 15.34 2.22
CA LYS A 10 5.39 16.13 1.05
C LYS A 10 3.88 16.26 0.89
N GLY A 11 3.10 15.68 1.81
CA GLY A 11 1.64 15.65 1.78
C GLY A 11 1.07 14.24 1.66
N GLU A 12 -0.23 14.19 1.45
CA GLU A 12 -1.00 12.94 1.35
C GLU A 12 -1.06 12.42 -0.09
N HIS A 13 -0.92 11.10 -0.23
CA HIS A 13 -1.07 10.38 -1.50
C HIS A 13 -2.20 9.35 -1.36
N LYS A 14 -3.23 9.49 -2.17
CA LYS A 14 -4.36 8.56 -2.23
C LYS A 14 -4.17 7.59 -3.38
N VAL A 15 -4.15 6.30 -3.08
CA VAL A 15 -4.07 5.19 -4.04
C VAL A 15 -5.38 4.40 -3.97
N GLN A 16 -6.15 4.39 -5.05
CA GLN A 16 -7.45 3.72 -5.11
C GLN A 16 -7.32 2.32 -5.72
N ASP A 17 -8.34 1.50 -5.51
CA ASP A 17 -8.49 0.18 -6.14
C ASP A 17 -7.38 -0.82 -5.80
N VAL A 18 -6.71 -0.62 -4.67
CA VAL A 18 -5.64 -1.50 -4.20
C VAL A 18 -6.24 -2.83 -3.78
N THR A 19 -5.74 -3.90 -4.37
CA THR A 19 -6.10 -5.29 -4.02
C THR A 19 -5.00 -5.98 -3.22
N GLN A 20 -3.74 -5.58 -3.43
CA GLN A 20 -2.57 -6.19 -2.80
C GLN A 20 -1.42 -5.19 -2.69
N VAL A 21 -0.52 -5.45 -1.74
CA VAL A 21 0.70 -4.67 -1.55
C VAL A 21 1.90 -5.61 -1.57
N VAL A 22 2.88 -5.32 -2.41
CA VAL A 22 4.19 -5.97 -2.35
C VAL A 22 5.10 -5.13 -1.47
N VAL A 23 5.63 -5.77 -0.44
CA VAL A 23 6.59 -5.17 0.49
C VAL A 23 7.97 -5.75 0.21
N THR A 24 8.95 -4.88 -0.03
CA THR A 24 10.35 -5.30 -0.19
C THR A 24 11.13 -4.91 1.05
N THR A 25 11.85 -5.87 1.63
CA THR A 25 12.81 -5.67 2.72
C THR A 25 14.24 -5.77 2.18
N THR A 26 15.25 -5.86 3.05
CA THR A 26 16.64 -6.09 2.61
C THR A 26 16.84 -7.48 2.01
N THR A 27 16.10 -8.48 2.49
CA THR A 27 16.37 -9.89 2.21
C THR A 27 15.26 -10.58 1.45
N VAL A 28 14.02 -10.06 1.51
CA VAL A 28 12.85 -10.69 0.90
C VAL A 28 11.93 -9.67 0.23
N THR A 29 11.17 -10.16 -0.74
CA THR A 29 10.03 -9.47 -1.32
C THR A 29 8.80 -10.33 -1.10
N GLU A 30 7.80 -9.78 -0.42
CA GLU A 30 6.60 -10.52 -0.04
C GLU A 30 5.35 -9.77 -0.48
N LYS A 31 4.35 -10.53 -0.95
CA LYS A 31 2.99 -10.02 -1.20
C LYS A 31 2.18 -10.14 0.09
N LYS A 32 1.56 -9.04 0.51
CA LYS A 32 0.68 -8.97 1.69
C LYS A 32 -0.68 -8.38 1.31
N PRO A 33 -1.75 -8.74 2.02
CA PRO A 33 -3.03 -8.03 1.89
C PRO A 33 -2.91 -6.59 2.40
N VAL A 34 -3.79 -5.71 1.91
CA VAL A 34 -3.77 -4.27 2.24
C VAL A 34 -3.91 -4.00 3.75
N THR A 35 -4.56 -4.90 4.48
CA THR A 35 -4.78 -4.75 5.92
C THR A 35 -3.56 -5.13 6.77
N GLU A 36 -2.56 -5.82 6.21
CA GLU A 36 -1.46 -6.43 6.98
C GLU A 36 -0.06 -5.97 6.54
N PHE A 37 0.08 -5.26 5.42
CA PHE A 37 1.41 -4.92 4.89
C PHE A 37 2.25 -4.04 5.85
N GLN A 38 1.60 -3.29 6.74
CA GLN A 38 2.27 -2.46 7.75
C GLN A 38 2.93 -3.28 8.86
N SER A 39 2.54 -4.55 9.02
CA SER A 39 3.13 -5.46 10.01
C SER A 39 4.48 -6.05 9.57
N VAL A 40 4.94 -5.76 8.34
CA VAL A 40 6.23 -6.22 7.84
C VAL A 40 7.35 -5.36 8.41
N GLU A 41 8.15 -5.95 9.28
CA GLU A 41 9.32 -5.29 9.86
C GLU A 41 10.39 -4.98 8.80
N HIS A 42 11.10 -3.86 9.00
CA HIS A 42 12.20 -3.42 8.12
C HIS A 42 11.80 -3.27 6.64
N ALA A 43 10.55 -2.92 6.36
CA ALA A 43 10.09 -2.58 5.03
C ALA A 43 10.93 -1.44 4.43
N LYS A 44 11.40 -1.62 3.21
CA LYS A 44 12.10 -0.59 2.42
C LYS A 44 11.17 0.08 1.41
N ARG A 45 10.28 -0.69 0.78
CA ARG A 45 9.34 -0.19 -0.23
C ARG A 45 7.99 -0.85 -0.10
N PHE A 46 6.95 -0.03 -0.32
CA PHE A 46 5.58 -0.46 -0.52
C PHE A 46 5.20 -0.24 -1.97
N ILE A 47 4.66 -1.28 -2.61
CA ILE A 47 4.25 -1.26 -4.01
C ILE A 47 2.79 -1.74 -4.08
N PHE A 48 1.90 -0.87 -4.50
CA PHE A 48 0.46 -1.08 -4.51
C PHE A 48 -0.01 -1.54 -5.88
N PHE A 49 -0.88 -2.55 -5.93
CA PHE A 49 -1.40 -3.11 -7.16
C PHE A 49 -2.92 -3.27 -7.15
N ASP A 50 -3.51 -3.12 -8.33
CA ASP A 50 -4.83 -3.65 -8.68
C ASP A 50 -4.62 -4.91 -9.52
N ASP A 51 -4.86 -6.08 -8.91
CA ASP A 51 -4.45 -7.39 -9.42
C ASP A 51 -3.00 -7.35 -9.94
N THR A 52 -2.74 -7.52 -11.24
CA THR A 52 -1.37 -7.46 -11.79
C THR A 52 -0.89 -6.06 -12.16
N SER A 53 -1.75 -5.05 -12.07
CA SER A 53 -1.46 -3.68 -12.52
C SER A 53 -0.81 -2.86 -11.41
N LEU A 54 0.37 -2.31 -11.69
CA LEU A 54 1.07 -1.41 -10.77
C LEU A 54 0.33 -0.08 -10.66
N LEU A 55 -0.07 0.30 -9.44
CA LEU A 55 -0.74 1.57 -9.16
C LEU A 55 0.24 2.63 -8.66
N TYR A 56 1.06 2.28 -7.67
CA TYR A 56 1.94 3.22 -7.00
C TYR A 56 3.08 2.51 -6.26
N GLY A 57 4.22 3.18 -6.13
CA GLY A 57 5.36 2.68 -5.38
C GLY A 57 6.02 3.79 -4.57
N ILE A 58 6.37 3.49 -3.31
CA ILE A 58 6.99 4.45 -2.40
C ILE A 58 8.03 3.78 -1.50
N ASP A 59 9.08 4.52 -1.16
CA ASP A 59 10.01 4.10 -0.11
C ASP A 59 9.31 4.19 1.25
N ALA A 60 9.31 3.10 2.01
CA ALA A 60 8.63 3.00 3.30
C ALA A 60 9.13 4.05 4.30
N SER A 61 10.41 4.44 4.23
CA SER A 61 10.99 5.49 5.07
C SER A 61 10.42 6.89 4.83
N LYS A 62 9.69 7.11 3.73
CA LYS A 62 9.02 8.38 3.43
C LYS A 62 7.58 8.44 3.93
N VAL A 63 7.04 7.30 4.39
CA VAL A 63 5.67 7.18 4.87
C VAL A 63 5.64 7.41 6.38
N ASN A 64 4.90 8.43 6.79
CA ASN A 64 4.71 8.78 8.20
C ASN A 64 3.47 8.09 8.78
N GLU A 65 2.41 7.98 7.98
CA GLU A 65 1.15 7.37 8.38
C GLU A 65 0.51 6.64 7.19
N VAL A 66 -0.21 5.56 7.48
CA VAL A 66 -1.01 4.83 6.50
C VAL A 66 -2.42 4.67 7.05
N LYS A 67 -3.40 5.03 6.22
CA LYS A 67 -4.82 4.69 6.42
C LYS A 67 -5.29 3.85 5.25
N TYR A 68 -6.19 2.92 5.50
CA TYR A 68 -6.86 2.18 4.44
C TYR A 68 -8.35 2.07 4.71
N PHE A 69 -9.13 2.10 3.64
CA PHE A 69 -10.59 2.02 3.68
C PHE A 69 -11.03 0.96 2.69
N LYS A 70 -11.84 0.01 3.16
CA LYS A 70 -12.48 -0.95 2.25
C LYS A 70 -13.43 -0.17 1.36
N GLN A 71 -13.23 -0.25 0.04
CA GLN A 71 -14.23 0.23 -0.90
C GLN A 71 -15.36 -0.79 -0.87
N GLU A 72 -16.54 -0.35 -0.45
CA GLU A 72 -17.75 -1.13 -0.67
C GLU A 72 -17.97 -1.21 -2.18
N ALA A 73 -18.33 -2.39 -2.67
CA ALA A 73 -18.79 -2.50 -4.03
C ALA A 73 -20.07 -1.67 -4.10
N THR A 74 -20.05 -0.55 -4.82
CA THR A 74 -21.29 0.02 -5.34
C THR A 74 -21.82 -1.02 -6.32
N GLU A 75 -22.67 -1.92 -5.82
CA GLU A 75 -23.60 -2.67 -6.66
C GLU A 75 -24.46 -1.60 -7.35
N GLN A 76 -24.13 -1.31 -8.61
CA GLN A 76 -25.01 -0.63 -9.55
C GLN A 76 -25.90 -1.65 -10.23
#